data_AF-A0A2E5PRG5-F1
#
_entry.id   AF-A0A2E5PRG5-F1
#
_cell.length_a   1.000
_cell.length_b   1.000
_cell.length_c   1.000
_cell.angle_alpha   90.00
_cell.angle_beta   90.00
_cell.angle_gamma   90.00
#
_symmetry.space_group_name_H-M   'P 1'
#
loop_
_entity.id
_entity.type
_entity.pdbx_description
1 polymer ?
#
loop_
_entity_poly.entity_id
_entity_poly.type
_entity_poly.pdbx_seq_one_letter_code
_entity_poly.pdbx_strand_id
1 'polypeptide(L)'
;MISVEEVKKIARLSCLELTEEETEQYAREFNTILDHFEVLKTAEVGDDLEETSIHLPHEGRVDERKNSPVSPENFSPYLENGFFKVPRVIDSGN
;
A
#
# COMPACT_ATOMS: atom_id res chain seq x y z
N MET A 1 -5.90 21.27 -2.36
CA MET A 1 -7.21 20.66 -2.06
C MET A 1 -7.39 19.50 -3.01
N ILE A 2 -7.58 18.29 -2.50
CA ILE A 2 -7.80 17.07 -3.28
C ILE A 2 -9.21 17.09 -3.89
N SER A 3 -9.28 16.81 -5.19
CA SER A 3 -10.51 16.65 -5.96
C SER A 3 -11.02 15.20 -5.93
N VAL A 4 -12.30 15.02 -6.27
CA VAL A 4 -12.94 13.68 -6.38
C VAL A 4 -12.21 12.80 -7.40
N GLU A 5 -11.67 13.37 -8.47
CA GLU A 5 -10.91 12.63 -9.49
C GLU A 5 -9.56 12.12 -8.96
N GLU A 6 -8.89 12.90 -8.10
CA GLU A 6 -7.69 12.47 -7.40
C GLU A 6 -7.97 11.34 -6.41
N VAL A 7 -9.10 11.37 -5.70
CA VAL A 7 -9.53 10.27 -4.83
C VAL A 7 -9.72 8.99 -5.65
N LYS A 8 -10.39 9.06 -6.80
CA LYS A 8 -10.56 7.90 -7.71
C LYS A 8 -9.21 7.36 -8.20
N LYS A 9 -8.27 8.24 -8.51
CA LYS A 9 -6.91 7.85 -8.93
C LYS A 9 -6.16 7.13 -7.81
N ILE A 10 -6.22 7.65 -6.58
CA ILE A 10 -5.59 7.02 -5.41
C ILE A 10 -6.24 5.66 -5.11
N ALA A 11 -7.57 5.58 -5.16
CA ALA A 11 -8.30 4.33 -4.97
C ALA A 11 -7.86 3.25 -5.97
N ARG A 12 -7.72 3.63 -7.26
CA ARG A 12 -7.19 2.73 -8.30
C ARG A 12 -5.77 2.25 -7.99
N LEU A 13 -4.88 3.14 -7.55
CA LEU A 13 -3.50 2.77 -7.18
C LEU A 13 -3.45 1.84 -5.97
N SER A 14 -4.41 1.97 -5.06
CA SER A 14 -4.55 1.16 -3.86
C SER A 14 -5.39 -0.10 -4.05
N CYS A 15 -5.83 -0.41 -5.27
CA CYS A 15 -6.75 -1.52 -5.57
C CYS A 15 -8.05 -1.51 -4.74
N LEU A 16 -8.59 -0.31 -4.48
CA LEU A 16 -9.86 -0.11 -3.77
C LEU A 16 -10.94 0.30 -4.77
N GLU A 17 -12.09 -0.37 -4.67
CA GLU A 17 -13.31 0.02 -5.38
C GLU A 17 -14.15 0.89 -4.45
N LEU A 18 -14.46 2.12 -4.88
CA LEU A 18 -15.20 3.10 -4.11
C LEU A 18 -16.49 3.48 -4.84
N THR A 19 -17.56 3.64 -4.06
CA THR A 19 -18.80 4.25 -4.55
C THR A 19 -18.64 5.76 -4.73
N GLU A 20 -19.57 6.39 -5.47
CA GLU A 20 -19.55 7.85 -5.64
C GLU A 20 -19.71 8.60 -4.32
N GLU A 21 -20.58 8.09 -3.44
CA GLU A 21 -20.83 8.63 -2.10
C GLU A 21 -19.56 8.59 -1.23
N GLU A 22 -18.85 7.46 -1.22
CA GLU A 22 -17.58 7.31 -0.52
C GLU A 22 -16.49 8.21 -1.11
N THR A 23 -16.45 8.37 -2.43
CA THR A 23 -15.45 9.22 -3.09
C THR A 23 -15.61 10.68 -2.67
N GLU A 24 -16.85 11.19 -2.61
CA GLU A 24 -17.12 12.55 -2.14
C GLU A 24 -16.83 12.73 -0.65
N GLN A 25 -17.16 11.73 0.16
CA GLN A 25 -16.84 11.73 1.58
C GLN A 25 -15.33 11.78 1.81
N TYR A 26 -14.57 10.90 1.16
CA TYR A 26 -13.12 10.85 1.29
C TYR A 26 -12.42 12.07 0.75
N ALA A 27 -12.96 12.73 -0.29
CA ALA A 27 -12.43 14.02 -0.72
C ALA A 27 -12.46 15.04 0.43
N ARG A 28 -13.56 15.12 1.20
CA ARG A 28 -13.66 16.05 2.35
C ARG A 28 -12.72 15.65 3.49
N GLU A 29 -12.70 14.36 3.82
CA GLU A 29 -11.86 13.84 4.92
C GLU A 29 -10.38 14.00 4.61
N PHE A 30 -9.93 13.66 3.39
CA PHE A 30 -8.54 13.84 2.98
C PHE A 30 -8.11 15.30 3.00
N ASN A 31 -8.98 16.23 2.60
CA ASN A 31 -8.66 17.65 2.73
C ASN A 31 -8.48 18.07 4.18
N THR A 32 -9.34 17.60 5.09
CA THR A 32 -9.21 17.88 6.53
C THR A 32 -7.92 17.30 7.11
N ILE A 33 -7.55 16.08 6.69
CA ILE A 33 -6.30 15.43 7.10
C ILE A 33 -5.11 16.25 6.57
N LEU A 34 -5.06 16.56 5.28
CA LEU A 34 -3.96 17.31 4.69
C LEU A 34 -3.80 18.71 5.31
N ASP A 35 -4.90 19.38 5.61
CA ASP A 35 -4.88 20.67 6.31
C ASP A 35 -4.27 20.53 7.72
N HIS A 36 -4.50 19.40 8.41
CA HIS A 36 -3.83 19.12 9.69
C HIS A 36 -2.33 18.88 9.52
N PHE A 37 -1.92 18.21 8.44
CA PHE A 37 -0.50 17.95 8.14
C PHE A 37 0.29 19.22 7.80
N GLU A 38 -0.37 20.32 7.42
CA GLU A 38 0.29 21.63 7.20
C GLU A 38 1.02 22.14 8.45
N VAL A 39 0.62 21.70 9.65
CA VAL A 39 1.32 22.01 10.91
C VAL A 39 2.78 21.57 10.85
N LEU A 40 3.12 20.49 10.13
CA LEU A 40 4.49 20.03 9.99
C LEU A 40 5.40 21.03 9.27
N LYS A 41 4.85 21.92 8.43
CA LYS A 41 5.63 22.98 7.77
C LYS A 41 6.11 24.06 8.73
N THR A 42 5.51 24.15 9.91
CA THR A 42 5.92 25.09 10.96
C THR A 42 7.06 24.56 11.82
N ALA A 43 7.36 23.26 11.73
CA ALA A 43 8.50 22.69 12.41
C ALA A 43 9.80 23.15 11.71
N GLU A 44 10.75 23.66 12.49
CA GLU A 44 12.09 23.98 11.98
C GLU A 44 12.84 22.66 11.71
N VAL A 45 13.11 22.40 10.43
CA VAL A 45 13.87 21.25 9.95
C VAL A 45 15.25 21.78 9.57
N GLY A 46 16.28 21.48 10.36
CA GLY A 46 17.66 21.89 10.06
C GLY A 46 18.24 21.09 8.88
N ASP A 47 19.16 21.69 8.12
CA ASP A 47 19.82 21.06 6.96
C ASP A 47 20.62 19.78 7.33
N ASP A 48 21.00 19.62 8.60
CA ASP A 48 21.73 18.47 9.15
C ASP A 48 20.82 17.34 9.68
N LEU A 49 19.53 17.34 9.34
CA LEU A 49 18.64 16.24 9.71
C LEU A 49 18.98 14.98 8.90
N GLU A 50 19.79 14.10 9.49
CA GLU A 50 19.90 12.73 9.00
C GLU A 50 18.53 12.05 9.11
N GLU A 51 18.07 11.46 8.01
CA GLU A 51 16.92 10.56 8.05
C GLU A 51 17.17 9.56 9.18
N THR A 52 16.23 9.49 10.13
CA THR A 52 16.28 8.46 11.18
C THR A 52 15.96 7.12 10.51
N SER A 53 16.95 6.58 9.82
CA SER A 53 16.92 5.22 9.34
C SER A 53 17.13 4.32 10.54
N ILE A 54 16.29 3.30 10.66
CA ILE A 54 16.57 2.23 11.59
C ILE A 54 17.85 1.58 11.07
N HIS A 55 18.97 1.76 11.78
CA HIS A 55 20.22 1.14 11.41
C HIS A 55 20.11 -0.36 11.68
N LEU A 56 19.60 -1.12 10.71
CA LEU A 56 19.59 -2.57 10.82
C LEU A 56 21.06 -3.05 10.77
N PRO A 57 21.47 -3.94 11.69
CA PRO A 57 22.75 -4.61 11.56
C PRO A 57 22.78 -5.33 10.22
N HIS A 58 23.90 -5.26 9.50
CA HIS A 58 24.13 -5.91 8.20
C HIS A 58 24.28 -7.43 8.32
N GLU A 59 23.58 -8.06 9.28
CA GLU A 59 23.58 -9.50 9.45
C GLU A 59 22.68 -10.14 8.39
N GLY A 60 23.32 -10.55 7.29
CA GLY A 60 22.67 -11.35 6.27
C GLY A 60 22.31 -12.74 6.80
N ARG A 61 21.16 -13.28 6.36
CA ARG A 61 20.82 -14.69 6.59
C ARG A 61 21.81 -15.57 5.82
N VAL A 62 22.40 -16.55 6.50
CA VAL A 62 23.22 -17.60 5.86
C VAL A 62 22.42 -18.40 4.83
N ASP A 63 23.08 -18.79 3.74
CA ASP A 63 22.45 -19.56 2.65
C ASP A 63 22.31 -21.05 3.01
N GLU A 64 21.35 -21.33 3.88
CA GLU A 64 20.99 -22.68 4.29
C GLU A 64 19.60 -23.06 3.76
N ARG A 65 19.49 -24.26 3.19
CA ARG A 65 18.20 -24.82 2.77
C ARG A 65 17.37 -25.19 4.00
N LYS A 66 16.15 -24.68 4.06
CA LYS A 66 15.15 -25.05 5.07
C LYS A 66 13.90 -25.55 4.36
N ASN A 67 13.29 -26.61 4.89
CA ASN A 67 12.00 -27.08 4.39
C ASN A 67 10.92 -26.05 4.76
N SER A 68 10.05 -25.73 3.81
CA SER A 68 8.88 -24.88 4.08
C SER A 68 7.93 -25.64 5.02
N PRO A 69 7.52 -25.06 6.16
CA PRO A 69 6.55 -25.68 7.06
C PRO A 69 5.10 -25.51 6.59
N VAL A 70 4.88 -24.80 5.48
CA VAL A 70 3.55 -24.43 4.99
C VAL A 70 3.31 -24.98 3.59
N SER A 71 2.05 -25.34 3.35
CA SER A 71 1.51 -25.77 2.06
C SER A 71 0.53 -24.71 1.52
N PRO A 72 0.29 -24.62 0.20
CA PRO A 72 -0.64 -23.65 -0.39
C PRO A 72 -2.06 -23.68 0.18
N GLU A 73 -2.53 -24.87 0.58
CA GLU A 73 -3.82 -25.12 1.23
C GLU A 73 -4.02 -24.36 2.55
N ASN A 74 -2.92 -23.97 3.21
CA ASN A 74 -2.99 -23.17 4.44
C ASN A 74 -3.42 -21.73 4.17
N PHE A 75 -3.33 -21.26 2.93
CA PHE A 75 -3.49 -19.84 2.58
C PHE A 75 -4.74 -19.54 1.75
N SER A 76 -5.27 -20.52 1.02
CA SER A 76 -6.45 -20.29 0.17
C SER A 76 -7.22 -21.60 -0.10
N PRO A 77 -8.56 -21.56 -0.09
CA PRO A 77 -9.40 -22.66 -0.56
C PRO A 77 -9.45 -22.76 -2.09
N TYR A 78 -9.02 -21.72 -2.82
CA TYR A 78 -9.05 -21.67 -4.28
C TYR A 78 -7.75 -22.21 -4.87
N LEU A 79 -7.67 -23.53 -4.99
CA LEU A 79 -6.52 -24.24 -5.55
C LEU A 79 -6.94 -25.14 -6.72
N GLU A 80 -6.08 -25.21 -7.73
CA GLU A 80 -6.23 -26.12 -8.86
C GLU A 80 -4.85 -26.70 -9.21
N ASN A 81 -4.70 -28.03 -9.14
CA ASN A 81 -3.43 -28.74 -9.39
C ASN A 81 -2.22 -28.22 -8.59
N GLY A 82 -2.44 -27.73 -7.37
CA GLY A 82 -1.38 -27.17 -6.51
C GLY A 82 -1.06 -25.69 -6.75
N PHE A 83 -1.81 -25.01 -7.62
CA PHE A 83 -1.65 -23.58 -7.92
C PHE A 83 -2.82 -22.77 -7.34
N PHE A 84 -2.54 -21.53 -6.95
CA PHE A 84 -3.59 -20.56 -6.60
C PHE A 84 -4.42 -20.21 -7.83
N LYS A 85 -5.71 -20.48 -7.73
CA LYS A 85 -6.68 -20.19 -8.79
C LYS A 85 -7.19 -18.76 -8.63
N VAL A 86 -6.89 -17.91 -9.61
CA VAL A 86 -7.33 -16.51 -9.66
C VAL A 86 -8.00 -16.21 -11.01
N PRO A 87 -8.82 -15.15 -11.12
CA PRO A 87 -9.30 -14.68 -12.40
C PRO A 87 -8.14 -14.48 -13.38
N ARG A 88 -8.36 -14.84 -14.65
CA ARG A 88 -7.34 -14.68 -15.69
C ARG A 88 -6.95 -13.21 -15.79
N VAL A 89 -5.66 -12.92 -15.67
CA VAL A 89 -5.11 -11.59 -15.94
C VAL A 89 -5.26 -11.35 -17.44
N ILE A 90 -6.14 -10.43 -17.80
CA ILE A 90 -6.31 -9.94 -19.17
C ILE A 90 -5.78 -8.52 -19.15
N ASP A 91 -4.75 -8.25 -19.94
CA ASP A 91 -4.29 -6.89 -20.14
C ASP A 91 -5.40 -6.11 -20.86
N SER A 92 -6.07 -5.23 -20.13
CA SER A 92 -6.98 -4.26 -20.72
C SER A 92 -6.09 -3.10 -21.12
N GLY A 93 -5.54 -3.19 -22.34
CA GLY A 93 -4.65 -2.17 -22.90
C GLY A 93 -5.25 -0.79 -22.68
N ASN A 94 -4.57 -0.02 -21.82
CA ASN A 94 -4.77 1.41 -21.64
C ASN A 94 -3.74 2.14 -22.48
#